data_AF-A0A535KPH0-F1
#
_entry.id   AF-A0A535KPH0-F1
#
_cell.length_a   1.000
_cell.length_b   1.000
_cell.length_c   1.000
_cell.angle_alpha   90.00
_cell.angle_beta   90.00
_cell.angle_gamma   90.00
#
_symmetry.space_group_name_H-M   'P 1'
#
loop_
_entity.id
_entity.type
_entity.pdbx_description
1 polymer ?
#
loop_
_entity_poly.entity_id
_entity_poly.type
_entity_poly.pdbx_seq_one_letter_code
_entity_poly.pdbx_strand_id
1 'polypeptide(L)'
;MPTPESPLSRFLDALSSARPAPASGSASAATLALAAALLEKVARLSAKHWAAGAAQAQIRANALRLHSEELLELDAKAYLDFVDASRSGQGVAAALQRTIDVPIEIAQAAAEVVDLARHLESNGNPNLRADAAAAAILAQAAATTAEMLVRVNESARLRSSRDRADGPDRAREQSRGSDRPSPPRTARGDRSKRVVRRPESSRSRSASAGSQSTRRARRRGESR
;
A
#
# COMPACT_ATOMS: atom_id res chain seq x y z
N MET A 1 4.26 15.96 35.03
CA MET A 1 3.45 16.24 33.82
C MET A 1 3.81 15.20 32.78
N PRO A 2 2.85 14.46 32.19
CA PRO A 2 3.18 13.63 31.03
C PRO A 2 3.72 14.56 29.93
N THR A 3 4.82 14.16 29.29
CA THR A 3 5.37 14.90 28.15
C THR A 3 4.34 14.91 27.02
N PRO A 4 4.10 16.06 26.36
CA PRO A 4 3.20 16.08 25.21
C PRO A 4 3.70 15.09 24.15
N GLU A 5 2.79 14.33 23.54
CA GLU A 5 3.13 13.38 22.49
C GLU A 5 3.88 14.08 21.36
N SER A 6 4.99 13.46 20.94
CA SER A 6 5.78 13.95 19.82
C SER A 6 5.01 13.79 18.50
N PRO A 7 5.27 14.65 17.49
CA PRO A 7 4.68 14.48 16.16
C PRO A 7 4.93 13.08 15.56
N LEU A 8 6.12 12.50 15.80
CA LEU A 8 6.44 11.15 15.36
C LEU A 8 5.57 10.10 16.04
N SER A 9 5.36 10.20 17.36
CA SER A 9 4.47 9.30 18.11
C SER A 9 3.06 9.32 17.52
N ARG A 10 2.51 10.51 17.27
CA ARG A 10 1.17 10.65 16.65
C ARG A 10 1.09 10.03 15.26
N PHE A 11 2.13 10.17 14.45
CA PHE A 11 2.18 9.52 13.14
C PHE A 11 2.21 7.99 13.25
N LEU A 12 3.01 7.44 14.17
CA LEU A 12 3.10 5.99 14.38
C LEU A 12 1.81 5.40 14.94
N ASP A 13 1.16 6.10 15.88
CA ASP A 13 -0.15 5.71 16.41
C ASP A 13 -1.23 5.78 15.31
N ALA A 14 -1.15 6.77 14.41
CA ALA A 14 -2.02 6.86 13.25
C ALA A 14 -1.81 5.68 12.28
N LEU A 15 -0.56 5.38 11.94
CA LEU A 15 -0.17 4.33 11.00
C LEU A 15 -0.49 2.92 11.51
N SER A 16 -0.43 2.70 12.83
CA SER A 16 -0.76 1.41 13.45
C SER A 16 -2.23 1.26 13.83
N SER A 17 -3.05 2.29 13.59
CA SER A 17 -4.49 2.26 13.88
C SER A 17 -5.29 1.45 12.86
N ALA A 18 -6.56 1.19 13.15
CA ALA A 18 -7.48 0.51 12.23
C ALA A 18 -8.00 1.42 11.08
N ARG A 19 -7.51 2.65 10.97
CA ARG A 19 -7.95 3.60 9.94
C ARG A 19 -7.37 3.22 8.58
N PRO A 20 -8.07 3.53 7.47
CA PRO A 20 -7.61 3.23 6.12
C PRO A 20 -6.33 3.98 5.71
N ALA A 21 -6.07 5.15 6.30
CA ALA A 21 -4.87 5.94 6.08
C ALA A 21 -4.44 6.60 7.42
N PRO A 22 -3.14 6.90 7.62
CA PRO A 22 -2.00 6.66 6.72
C PRO A 22 -1.68 5.17 6.53
N ALA A 23 -1.00 4.83 5.44
CA ALA A 23 -0.64 3.45 5.09
C ALA A 23 0.78 3.38 4.51
N SER A 24 1.08 2.35 3.71
CA SER A 24 2.43 2.11 3.18
C SER A 24 2.96 3.23 2.27
N GLY A 25 2.10 3.98 1.54
CA GLY A 25 2.53 5.14 0.76
C GLY A 25 2.98 6.30 1.64
N SER A 26 2.17 6.67 2.64
CA SER A 26 2.52 7.66 3.67
C SER A 26 3.81 7.25 4.42
N ALA A 27 3.98 5.97 4.75
CA ALA A 27 5.19 5.46 5.40
C ALA A 27 6.42 5.54 4.48
N SER A 28 6.24 5.31 3.17
CA SER A 28 7.29 5.47 2.16
C SER A 28 7.74 6.92 2.04
N ALA A 29 6.79 7.86 1.97
CA ALA A 29 7.08 9.29 1.97
C ALA A 29 7.75 9.76 3.28
N ALA A 30 7.31 9.25 4.44
CA ALA A 30 7.97 9.50 5.72
C ALA A 30 9.42 9.01 5.73
N THR A 31 9.67 7.82 5.19
CA THR A 31 11.02 7.24 5.06
C THR A 31 11.91 8.12 4.18
N LEU A 32 11.35 8.65 3.10
CA LEU A 32 12.05 9.57 2.22
C LEU A 32 12.36 10.91 2.92
N ALA A 33 11.42 11.45 3.71
CA ALA A 33 11.66 12.65 4.51
C ALA A 33 12.80 12.45 5.51
N LEU A 34 12.88 11.27 6.16
CA LEU A 34 13.99 10.90 7.03
C LEU A 34 15.33 10.85 6.28
N ALA A 35 15.35 10.26 5.09
CA ALA A 35 16.54 10.20 4.24
C ALA A 35 17.03 11.60 3.85
N ALA A 36 16.12 12.46 3.39
CA ALA A 36 16.42 13.84 3.03
C ALA A 36 16.89 14.67 4.24
N ALA A 37 16.27 14.50 5.42
CA ALA A 37 16.73 15.14 6.66
C ALA A 37 18.15 14.72 7.05
N LEU A 38 18.48 13.43 6.87
CA LEU A 38 19.82 12.92 7.13
C LEU A 38 20.84 13.55 6.16
N LEU A 39 20.51 13.66 4.87
CA LEU A 39 21.37 14.38 3.93
C LEU A 39 21.50 15.87 4.23
N GLU A 40 20.45 16.52 4.72
CA GLU A 40 20.53 17.92 5.15
C GLU A 40 21.58 18.10 6.27
N LYS A 41 21.59 17.17 7.24
CA LYS A 41 22.63 17.11 8.29
C LYS A 41 24.02 16.87 7.70
N VAL A 42 24.16 15.91 6.78
CA VAL A 42 25.45 15.61 6.13
C VAL A 42 25.97 16.83 5.38
N ALA A 43 25.13 17.48 4.57
CA ALA A 43 25.48 18.69 3.83
C ALA A 43 25.91 19.83 4.76
N ARG A 44 25.13 20.09 5.82
CA ARG A 44 25.44 21.11 6.84
C ARG A 44 26.82 20.90 7.47
N LEU A 45 27.17 19.65 7.77
CA LEU A 45 28.46 19.28 8.37
C LEU A 45 29.59 19.09 7.35
N SER A 46 29.33 19.35 6.07
CA SER A 46 30.27 19.24 4.96
C SER A 46 30.83 20.57 4.48
N ALA A 47 30.40 21.71 5.04
CA ALA A 47 30.80 23.05 4.59
C ALA A 47 32.33 23.28 4.53
N LYS A 48 33.10 22.64 5.43
CA LYS A 48 34.58 22.72 5.43
C LYS A 48 35.24 21.94 4.30
N HIS A 49 34.56 20.92 3.77
CA HIS A 49 35.10 19.99 2.76
C HIS A 49 34.62 20.37 1.36
N TRP A 50 33.41 20.91 1.25
CA TRP A 50 32.76 21.18 -0.03
C TRP A 50 31.94 22.48 0.02
N ALA A 51 32.56 23.63 0.21
CA ALA A 51 31.90 24.89 0.58
C ALA A 51 30.60 25.22 -0.19
N ALA A 52 30.69 25.70 -1.44
CA ALA A 52 29.51 26.11 -2.21
C ALA A 52 28.56 24.94 -2.51
N GLY A 53 29.10 23.75 -2.77
CA GLY A 53 28.31 22.57 -3.06
C GLY A 53 27.54 22.04 -1.85
N ALA A 54 28.10 22.13 -0.64
CA ALA A 54 27.44 21.75 0.60
C ALA A 54 26.26 22.67 0.93
N ALA A 55 26.39 23.98 0.67
CA ALA A 55 25.28 24.92 0.85
C ALA A 55 24.12 24.60 -0.12
N GLN A 56 24.43 24.35 -1.39
CA GLN A 56 23.42 23.95 -2.39
C GLN A 56 22.78 22.60 -2.04
N ALA A 57 23.59 21.62 -1.63
CA ALA A 57 23.12 20.31 -1.20
C ALA A 57 22.21 20.41 0.03
N GLN A 58 22.52 21.29 0.99
CA GLN A 58 21.68 21.51 2.16
C GLN A 58 20.32 22.09 1.79
N ILE A 59 20.29 23.11 0.91
CA ILE A 59 19.03 23.69 0.40
C ILE A 59 18.21 22.62 -0.32
N ARG A 60 18.86 21.82 -1.17
CA ARG A 60 18.20 20.76 -1.93
C ARG A 60 17.64 19.66 -1.02
N ALA A 61 18.41 19.20 -0.03
CA ALA A 61 17.98 18.22 0.94
C ALA A 61 16.78 18.73 1.78
N ASN A 62 16.80 20.01 2.17
CA ASN A 62 15.69 20.62 2.89
C ASN A 62 14.41 20.68 2.03
N ALA A 63 14.53 21.07 0.76
CA ALA A 63 13.41 21.08 -0.17
C ALA A 63 12.83 19.67 -0.38
N LEU A 64 13.69 18.66 -0.56
CA LEU A 64 13.28 17.25 -0.67
C LEU A 64 12.59 16.75 0.59
N ARG A 65 13.07 17.14 1.77
CA ARG A 65 12.44 16.80 3.05
C ARG A 65 11.03 17.38 3.14
N LEU A 66 10.87 18.68 2.88
CA LEU A 66 9.57 19.35 2.94
C LEU A 66 8.59 18.79 1.90
N HIS A 67 9.06 18.53 0.69
CA HIS A 67 8.22 17.92 -0.34
C HIS A 67 7.81 16.48 0.04
N SER A 68 8.71 15.71 0.67
CA SER A 68 8.37 14.36 1.15
C SER A 68 7.34 14.38 2.28
N GLU A 69 7.39 15.40 3.16
CA GLU A 69 6.36 15.64 4.18
C GLU A 69 5.00 15.97 3.54
N GLU A 70 4.99 16.73 2.44
CA GLU A 70 3.77 16.99 1.66
C GLU A 70 3.23 15.72 0.99
N LEU A 71 4.10 14.92 0.36
CA LEU A 71 3.72 13.66 -0.28
C LEU A 71 3.11 12.65 0.69
N LEU A 72 3.53 12.66 1.96
CA LEU A 72 2.94 11.84 3.02
C LEU A 72 1.45 12.16 3.20
N GLU A 73 1.13 13.45 3.31
CA GLU A 73 -0.24 13.93 3.46
C GLU A 73 -1.06 13.72 2.17
N LEU A 74 -0.44 13.96 1.01
CA LEU A 74 -1.08 13.74 -0.29
C LEU A 74 -1.42 12.27 -0.53
N ASP A 75 -0.57 11.32 -0.14
CA ASP A 75 -0.86 9.89 -0.26
C ASP A 75 -2.04 9.47 0.60
N ALA A 76 -2.04 9.91 1.88
CA ALA A 76 -3.14 9.65 2.80
C ALA A 76 -4.46 10.21 2.24
N LYS A 77 -4.42 11.44 1.73
CA LYS A 77 -5.58 12.09 1.11
C LYS A 77 -6.04 11.36 -0.15
N ALA A 78 -5.14 11.03 -1.07
CA ALA A 78 -5.47 10.35 -2.32
C ALA A 78 -6.17 9.01 -2.06
N TYR A 79 -5.72 8.26 -1.05
CA TYR A 79 -6.36 7.00 -0.68
C TYR A 79 -7.75 7.20 -0.07
N LEU A 80 -7.92 8.18 0.83
CA LEU A 80 -9.22 8.50 1.42
C LEU A 80 -10.24 8.97 0.36
N ASP A 81 -9.81 9.87 -0.53
CA ASP A 81 -10.62 10.35 -1.65
C ASP A 81 -11.04 9.17 -2.55
N PHE A 82 -10.14 8.21 -2.80
CA PHE A 82 -10.45 7.02 -3.58
C PHE A 82 -11.46 6.10 -2.89
N VAL A 83 -11.35 5.91 -1.58
CA VAL A 83 -12.31 5.13 -0.78
C VAL A 83 -13.71 5.76 -0.87
N ASP A 84 -13.81 7.07 -0.71
CA ASP A 84 -15.09 7.79 -0.74
C ASP A 84 -15.69 7.86 -2.15
N ALA A 85 -14.85 8.06 -3.17
CA ALA A 85 -15.25 7.97 -4.58
C ALA A 85 -15.78 6.56 -4.90
N SER A 86 -15.12 5.52 -4.42
CA SER A 86 -15.54 4.13 -4.65
C SER A 86 -16.88 3.79 -4.00
N ARG A 87 -17.18 4.38 -2.82
CA ARG A 87 -18.48 4.22 -2.14
C ARG A 87 -19.60 4.99 -2.84
N SER A 88 -19.32 6.20 -3.30
CA SER A 88 -20.31 7.06 -3.97
C SER A 88 -20.52 6.72 -5.45
N GLY A 89 -19.56 6.02 -6.07
CA GLY A 89 -19.53 5.77 -7.51
C GLY A 89 -19.16 7.00 -8.35
N GLN A 90 -18.87 8.14 -7.73
CA GLN A 90 -18.57 9.40 -8.41
C GLN A 90 -17.07 9.69 -8.38
N GLY A 91 -16.51 10.14 -9.49
CA GLY A 91 -15.10 10.57 -9.55
C GLY A 91 -14.06 9.46 -9.36
N VAL A 92 -14.46 8.17 -9.36
CA VAL A 92 -13.58 7.02 -9.06
C VAL A 92 -12.32 7.00 -9.91
N ALA A 93 -12.43 7.28 -11.21
CA ALA A 93 -11.29 7.25 -12.12
C ALA A 93 -10.24 8.31 -11.78
N ALA A 94 -10.67 9.53 -11.43
CA ALA A 94 -9.76 10.62 -11.06
C ALA A 94 -9.12 10.37 -9.69
N ALA A 95 -9.89 9.88 -8.72
CA ALA A 95 -9.36 9.54 -7.41
C ALA A 95 -8.36 8.36 -7.48
N LEU A 96 -8.65 7.34 -8.30
CA LEU A 96 -7.72 6.23 -8.55
C LEU A 96 -6.45 6.69 -9.28
N GLN A 97 -6.54 7.65 -10.20
CA GLN A 97 -5.35 8.19 -10.85
C GLN A 97 -4.43 8.88 -9.83
N ARG A 98 -4.98 9.61 -8.86
CA ARG A 98 -4.18 10.22 -7.78
C ARG A 98 -3.44 9.20 -6.91
N THR A 99 -3.99 8.01 -6.69
CA THR A 99 -3.26 6.95 -5.95
C THR A 99 -2.12 6.34 -6.77
N ILE A 100 -2.04 6.61 -8.07
CA ILE A 100 -0.91 6.25 -8.93
C ILE A 100 0.11 7.39 -9.00
N ASP A 101 -0.37 8.61 -9.19
CA ASP A 101 0.46 9.80 -9.38
C ASP A 101 1.33 10.09 -8.14
N VAL A 102 0.76 10.04 -6.93
CA VAL A 102 1.52 10.35 -5.71
C VAL A 102 2.68 9.36 -5.47
N PRO A 103 2.51 8.02 -5.59
CA PRO A 103 3.65 7.11 -5.57
C PRO A 103 4.70 7.36 -6.67
N ILE A 104 4.32 7.81 -7.87
CA ILE A 104 5.31 8.20 -8.89
C ILE A 104 6.16 9.37 -8.39
N GLU A 105 5.55 10.39 -7.81
CA GLU A 105 6.26 11.54 -7.24
C GLU A 105 7.20 11.11 -6.09
N ILE A 106 6.77 10.19 -5.21
CA ILE A 106 7.64 9.61 -4.17
C ILE A 106 8.87 8.92 -4.79
N ALA A 107 8.68 8.12 -5.85
CA ALA A 107 9.79 7.43 -6.52
C ALA A 107 10.77 8.42 -7.19
N GLN A 108 10.26 9.49 -7.79
CA GLN A 108 11.07 10.55 -8.39
C GLN A 108 11.90 11.30 -7.34
N ALA A 109 11.26 11.75 -6.26
CA ALA A 109 11.95 12.42 -5.16
C ALA A 109 12.99 11.49 -4.49
N ALA A 110 12.72 10.18 -4.41
CA ALA A 110 13.68 9.20 -3.94
C ALA A 110 14.92 9.09 -4.84
N ALA A 111 14.76 9.11 -6.16
CA ALA A 111 15.89 9.14 -7.09
C ALA A 111 16.77 10.39 -6.87
N GLU A 112 16.14 11.55 -6.67
CA GLU A 112 16.87 12.80 -6.38
C GLU A 112 17.64 12.73 -5.05
N VAL A 113 17.07 12.11 -4.01
CA VAL A 113 17.78 11.88 -2.74
C VAL A 113 18.97 10.95 -2.92
N VAL A 114 18.83 9.87 -3.71
CA VAL A 114 19.95 8.95 -4.01
C VAL A 114 21.07 9.68 -4.75
N ASP A 115 20.76 10.50 -5.74
CA ASP A 115 21.78 11.28 -6.47
C ASP A 115 22.46 12.31 -5.56
N LEU A 116 21.71 12.99 -4.70
CA LEU A 116 22.27 13.90 -3.72
C LEU A 116 23.19 13.19 -2.72
N ALA A 117 22.82 11.98 -2.28
CA ALA A 117 23.66 11.15 -1.41
C ALA A 117 25.00 10.83 -2.07
N ARG A 118 25.01 10.43 -3.35
CA ARG A 118 26.25 10.15 -4.11
C ARG A 118 27.18 11.36 -4.17
N HIS A 119 26.62 12.55 -4.40
CA HIS A 119 27.40 13.79 -4.38
C HIS A 119 28.03 14.06 -3.01
N LEU A 120 27.27 13.85 -1.93
CA LEU A 120 27.74 14.05 -0.56
C LEU A 120 28.75 12.99 -0.10
N GLU A 121 28.64 11.74 -0.56
CA GLU A 121 29.65 10.70 -0.32
C GLU A 121 31.00 11.05 -0.96
N SER A 122 30.94 11.58 -2.19
CA SER A 122 32.12 11.88 -3.01
C SER A 122 32.84 13.14 -2.54
N ASN A 123 32.08 14.19 -2.22
CA ASN A 123 32.63 15.53 -1.97
C ASN A 123 32.53 15.97 -0.50
N GLY A 124 31.56 15.46 0.23
CA GLY A 124 31.22 15.92 1.57
C GLY A 124 32.23 15.51 2.65
N ASN A 125 31.83 15.66 3.90
CA ASN A 125 32.63 15.27 5.05
C ASN A 125 32.91 13.75 5.02
N PRO A 126 34.18 13.31 4.92
CA PRO A 126 34.52 11.89 4.84
C PRO A 126 34.03 11.07 6.03
N ASN A 127 33.91 11.68 7.21
CA ASN A 127 33.40 11.04 8.42
C ASN A 127 31.90 10.75 8.38
N LEU A 128 31.17 11.30 7.39
CA LEU A 128 29.72 11.15 7.23
C LEU A 128 29.34 10.35 5.98
N ARG A 129 30.31 9.66 5.34
CA ARG A 129 30.02 8.77 4.21
C ARG A 129 29.00 7.70 4.54
N ALA A 130 29.06 7.14 5.75
CA ALA A 130 28.09 6.15 6.23
C ALA A 130 26.69 6.74 6.38
N ASP A 131 26.57 7.98 6.88
CA ASP A 131 25.27 8.68 7.00
C ASP A 131 24.67 8.97 5.60
N ALA A 132 25.49 9.37 4.63
CA ALA A 132 25.05 9.58 3.25
C ALA A 132 24.59 8.27 2.58
N ALA A 133 25.37 7.19 2.74
CA ALA A 133 24.99 5.86 2.23
C ALA A 133 23.72 5.32 2.89
N ALA A 134 23.55 5.52 4.19
CA ALA A 134 22.32 5.15 4.90
C ALA A 134 21.11 5.90 4.35
N ALA A 135 21.23 7.20 4.07
CA ALA A 135 20.17 7.97 3.43
C ALA A 135 19.82 7.43 2.03
N ALA A 136 20.81 7.07 1.22
CA ALA A 136 20.58 6.45 -0.08
C ALA A 136 19.81 5.13 0.02
N ILE A 137 20.14 4.28 1.00
CA ILE A 137 19.43 3.00 1.24
C ILE A 137 17.97 3.25 1.62
N LEU A 138 17.71 4.21 2.51
CA LEU A 138 16.34 4.58 2.91
C LEU A 138 15.54 5.10 1.71
N ALA A 139 16.14 5.97 0.89
CA ALA A 139 15.51 6.48 -0.32
C ALA A 139 15.22 5.34 -1.32
N GLN A 140 16.14 4.40 -1.51
CA GLN A 140 15.92 3.24 -2.38
C GLN A 140 14.79 2.34 -1.89
N ALA A 141 14.67 2.15 -0.57
CA ALA A 141 13.55 1.42 0.02
C ALA A 141 12.21 2.14 -0.22
N ALA A 142 12.19 3.47 -0.10
CA ALA A 142 11.03 4.28 -0.43
C ALA A 142 10.66 4.18 -1.92
N ALA A 143 11.64 4.30 -2.83
CA ALA A 143 11.42 4.14 -4.27
C ALA A 143 10.82 2.76 -4.60
N THR A 144 11.42 1.70 -4.06
CA THR A 144 10.97 0.31 -4.28
C THR A 144 9.53 0.11 -3.82
N THR A 145 9.18 0.68 -2.66
CA THR A 145 7.82 0.63 -2.11
C THR A 145 6.86 1.42 -3.00
N ALA A 146 7.23 2.62 -3.42
CA ALA A 146 6.42 3.47 -4.25
C ALA A 146 6.13 2.85 -5.63
N GLU A 147 7.14 2.26 -6.28
CA GLU A 147 6.96 1.51 -7.53
C GLU A 147 6.02 0.32 -7.38
N MET A 148 6.08 -0.40 -6.25
CA MET A 148 5.14 -1.48 -5.95
C MET A 148 3.71 -0.94 -5.90
N LEU A 149 3.49 0.21 -5.25
CA LEU A 149 2.17 0.84 -5.14
C LEU A 149 1.64 1.29 -6.51
N VAL A 150 2.49 1.88 -7.36
CA VAL A 150 2.15 2.20 -8.76
C VAL A 150 1.62 0.96 -9.47
N ARG A 151 2.33 -0.17 -9.40
CA ARG A 151 1.92 -1.43 -10.05
C ARG A 151 0.60 -1.96 -9.51
N VAL A 152 0.38 -1.89 -8.19
CA VAL A 152 -0.86 -2.33 -7.55
C VAL A 152 -2.04 -1.49 -8.04
N ASN A 153 -1.89 -0.16 -8.05
CA ASN A 153 -2.97 0.76 -8.39
C ASN A 153 -3.26 0.78 -9.90
N GLU A 154 -2.24 0.67 -10.76
CA GLU A 154 -2.43 0.46 -12.21
C GLU A 154 -3.17 -0.83 -12.52
N SER A 155 -2.81 -1.93 -11.82
CA SER A 155 -3.51 -3.19 -11.99
C SER A 155 -4.99 -3.08 -11.59
N ALA A 156 -5.31 -2.32 -10.54
CA ALA A 156 -6.69 -2.03 -10.15
C ALA A 156 -7.44 -1.19 -11.20
N ARG A 157 -6.76 -0.18 -11.77
CA ARG A 157 -7.31 0.66 -12.85
C ARG A 157 -7.67 -0.14 -14.08
N LEU A 158 -6.78 -1.03 -14.53
CA LEU A 158 -7.02 -1.89 -15.68
C LEU A 158 -8.21 -2.86 -15.47
N ARG A 159 -8.35 -3.43 -14.26
CA ARG A 159 -9.51 -4.26 -13.92
C ARG A 159 -10.81 -3.46 -13.98
N SER A 160 -10.86 -2.27 -13.37
CA SER A 160 -12.04 -1.39 -13.41
C SER A 160 -12.43 -0.98 -14.83
N SER A 161 -11.47 -0.78 -15.73
CA SER A 161 -11.74 -0.47 -17.13
C SER A 161 -12.30 -1.67 -17.91
N ARG A 162 -11.80 -2.88 -17.65
CA ARG A 162 -12.30 -4.12 -18.28
C ARG A 162 -13.72 -4.44 -17.82
N ASP A 163 -14.00 -4.37 -16.53
CA ASP A 163 -15.35 -4.61 -15.99
C ASP A 163 -16.40 -3.66 -16.57
N ARG A 164 -15.99 -2.42 -16.93
CA ARG A 164 -16.85 -1.45 -17.63
C ARG A 164 -17.04 -1.77 -19.10
N ALA A 165 -16.00 -2.26 -19.79
CA ALA A 165 -16.07 -2.64 -21.19
C ALA A 165 -16.86 -3.94 -21.42
N ASP A 166 -16.80 -4.88 -20.48
CA ASP A 166 -17.55 -6.15 -20.49
C ASP A 166 -18.96 -6.03 -19.88
N GLY A 167 -19.43 -4.80 -19.60
CA GLY A 167 -20.81 -4.47 -19.21
C GLY A 167 -21.86 -4.82 -20.30
N PRO A 168 -23.15 -4.56 -20.09
CA PRO A 168 -24.34 -5.39 -20.42
C PRO A 168 -24.57 -5.90 -21.87
N ASP A 169 -23.69 -5.62 -22.82
CA ASP A 169 -23.83 -6.07 -24.22
C ASP A 169 -23.73 -7.60 -24.37
N ARG A 170 -22.90 -8.30 -23.58
CA ARG A 170 -22.86 -9.77 -23.63
C ARG A 170 -24.09 -10.45 -23.03
N ALA A 171 -24.74 -9.83 -22.04
CA ALA A 171 -26.00 -10.35 -21.47
C ALA A 171 -27.15 -10.25 -22.48
N ARG A 172 -27.13 -9.21 -23.34
CA ARG A 172 -28.12 -9.01 -24.41
C ARG A 172 -27.90 -9.89 -25.64
N GLU A 173 -26.65 -10.21 -25.96
CA GLU A 173 -26.33 -11.18 -27.02
C GLU A 173 -26.68 -12.62 -26.62
N GLN A 174 -26.45 -13.00 -25.35
CA GLN A 174 -26.82 -14.33 -24.86
C GLN A 174 -28.34 -14.51 -24.74
N SER A 175 -29.10 -13.45 -24.44
CA SER A 175 -30.57 -13.52 -24.43
C SER A 175 -31.21 -13.54 -25.82
N ARG A 176 -30.51 -13.07 -26.86
CA ARG A 176 -30.99 -13.12 -28.26
C ARG A 176 -30.71 -14.46 -28.96
N GLY A 177 -29.83 -15.28 -28.39
CA GLY A 177 -29.49 -16.62 -28.91
C GLY A 177 -30.41 -17.75 -28.42
N SER A 178 -31.29 -17.50 -27.45
CA SER A 178 -32.15 -18.53 -26.84
C SER A 178 -33.59 -18.59 -27.37
N ASP A 179 -34.00 -17.69 -28.27
CA ASP A 179 -35.31 -17.74 -28.93
C ASP A 179 -35.29 -18.76 -30.09
N ARG A 180 -35.12 -20.05 -29.77
CA ARG A 180 -35.51 -21.14 -30.67
C ARG A 180 -36.97 -21.50 -30.41
N PRO A 181 -37.85 -21.55 -31.43
CA PRO A 181 -39.24 -21.93 -31.21
C PRO A 181 -39.33 -23.36 -30.70
N SER A 182 -40.04 -23.57 -29.59
CA SER A 182 -40.39 -24.89 -29.06
C SER A 182 -41.23 -25.68 -30.09
N PRO A 183 -40.96 -26.98 -30.31
CA PRO A 183 -41.78 -27.79 -31.20
C PRO A 183 -43.16 -28.06 -30.57
N PRO A 184 -44.21 -28.31 -31.38
CA PRO A 184 -45.58 -28.40 -30.90
C PRO A 184 -45.81 -29.67 -30.07
N ARG A 185 -46.56 -29.51 -28.97
CA ARG A 185 -46.95 -30.58 -28.05
C ARG A 185 -47.97 -31.51 -28.71
N THR A 186 -47.60 -32.77 -28.91
CA THR A 186 -48.56 -33.86 -29.20
C THR A 186 -48.97 -34.56 -27.90
N ALA A 187 -50.28 -34.66 -27.67
CA ALA A 187 -50.89 -35.30 -26.52
C ALA A 187 -51.13 -36.80 -26.77
N ARG A 188 -50.68 -37.65 -25.83
CA ARG A 188 -51.18 -39.00 -25.42
C ARG A 188 -50.02 -39.72 -24.73
N GLY A 189 -50.16 -40.48 -23.66
CA GLY A 189 -51.34 -40.94 -22.94
C GLY A 189 -50.92 -41.59 -21.61
N ASP A 190 -51.95 -41.89 -20.85
CA ASP A 190 -52.05 -42.59 -19.57
C ASP A 190 -51.00 -43.71 -19.30
N ARG A 191 -50.48 -43.75 -18.06
CA ARG A 191 -50.13 -44.97 -17.30
C ARG A 191 -49.69 -44.67 -15.85
N SER A 192 -50.65 -44.84 -14.96
CA SER A 192 -50.61 -45.63 -13.70
C SER A 192 -49.31 -45.73 -12.86
N LYS A 193 -49.44 -45.24 -11.62
CA LYS A 193 -48.98 -45.77 -10.31
C LYS A 193 -47.63 -46.52 -10.23
N ARG A 194 -46.70 -45.97 -9.44
CA ARG A 194 -45.99 -46.78 -8.41
C ARG A 194 -45.49 -45.94 -7.24
N VAL A 195 -46.01 -46.28 -6.06
CA VAL A 195 -45.53 -45.88 -4.73
C VAL A 195 -44.23 -46.65 -4.44
N VAL A 196 -43.17 -45.96 -4.02
CA VAL A 196 -42.08 -46.59 -3.24
C VAL A 196 -41.68 -45.63 -2.10
N ARG A 197 -41.73 -46.18 -0.90
CA ARG A 197 -41.43 -45.56 0.39
C ARG A 197 -39.92 -45.35 0.58
N ARG A 198 -39.57 -44.35 1.40
CA ARG A 198 -38.23 -44.14 2.00
C ARG A 198 -37.76 -45.39 2.77
N PRO A 199 -36.46 -45.45 3.09
CA PRO A 199 -36.18 -45.22 4.51
C PRO A 199 -35.04 -44.22 4.75
N GLU A 200 -35.18 -43.59 5.91
CA GLU A 200 -34.17 -42.80 6.61
C GLU A 200 -33.01 -43.69 7.06
N SER A 201 -31.77 -43.19 7.01
CA SER A 201 -30.69 -43.70 7.85
C SER A 201 -30.26 -42.60 8.81
N SER A 202 -30.44 -42.93 10.09
CA SER A 202 -30.03 -42.17 11.26
C SER A 202 -28.65 -42.64 11.75
N ARG A 203 -28.05 -41.81 12.62
CA ARG A 203 -26.90 -42.06 13.52
C ARG A 203 -25.52 -41.90 12.85
N SER A 204 -24.50 -41.31 13.48
CA SER A 204 -24.17 -41.05 14.90
C SER A 204 -23.07 -39.96 14.94
N ARG A 205 -23.05 -39.01 15.90
CA ARG A 205 -22.24 -39.00 17.16
C ARG A 205 -20.78 -39.46 16.92
N SER A 206 -19.71 -38.77 17.33
CA SER A 206 -19.46 -38.07 18.60
C SER A 206 -18.02 -37.50 18.66
N ALA A 207 -17.81 -36.65 19.68
CA ALA A 207 -16.56 -36.41 20.46
C ALA A 207 -15.47 -35.53 19.81
N SER A 208 -15.00 -34.41 20.40
CA SER A 208 -14.58 -34.04 21.77
C SER A 208 -13.07 -34.20 22.01
N ALA A 209 -12.49 -33.14 22.58
CA ALA A 209 -11.19 -33.03 23.26
C ALA A 209 -9.93 -33.00 22.35
N GLY A 210 -8.90 -32.19 22.61
CA GLY A 210 -8.60 -31.45 23.83
C GLY A 210 -7.48 -30.42 23.64
N SER A 211 -7.45 -29.49 24.61
CA SER A 211 -6.46 -28.46 24.86
C SER A 211 -5.12 -29.02 25.37
N GLN A 212 -4.02 -28.30 25.12
CA GLN A 212 -2.83 -28.10 25.97
C GLN A 212 -1.92 -27.12 25.22
N SER A 213 -1.67 -25.86 25.62
CA SER A 213 -1.13 -25.32 26.88
C SER A 213 0.13 -26.03 27.37
N THR A 214 1.29 -25.51 26.95
CA THR A 214 2.49 -25.48 27.80
C THR A 214 3.21 -24.15 27.67
N ARG A 215 2.89 -23.27 28.61
CA ARG A 215 3.75 -22.20 29.10
C ARG A 215 4.93 -22.85 29.82
N ARG A 216 6.17 -22.48 29.50
CA ARG A 216 7.30 -22.66 30.43
C ARG A 216 8.20 -21.43 30.46
N ALA A 217 8.60 -21.10 31.68
CA ALA A 217 9.15 -19.83 32.11
C ALA A 217 10.68 -19.83 32.16
N ARG A 218 11.23 -18.61 32.02
CA ARG A 218 12.42 -17.99 32.65
C ARG A 218 13.52 -18.87 33.27
N ARG A 219 14.77 -18.52 32.93
CA ARG A 219 15.94 -18.27 33.83
C ARG A 219 16.85 -17.26 33.11
N ARG A 220 16.95 -15.98 33.52
CA ARG A 220 17.88 -15.41 34.52
C ARG A 220 19.22 -16.15 34.65
N GLY A 221 20.29 -15.44 34.27
CA GLY A 221 21.69 -15.76 34.51
C GLY A 221 22.52 -14.51 34.29
N GLU A 222 22.63 -13.68 35.33
CA GLU A 222 23.69 -12.68 35.51
C GLU A 222 25.00 -13.37 35.92
N SER A 223 26.09 -12.59 35.85
CA SER A 223 27.43 -12.77 36.44
C SER A 223 28.54 -13.18 35.46
N ARG A 224 29.34 -12.22 35.00
CA ARG A 224 30.52 -11.68 35.71
C ARG A 224 31.00 -10.39 35.06
#